data_AF-A0A4R0XI71-F1
#
_entry.id   AF-A0A4R0XI71-F1
#
_cell.length_a   1.000
_cell.length_b   1.000
_cell.length_c   1.000
_cell.angle_alpha   90.00
_cell.angle_beta   90.00
_cell.angle_gamma   90.00
#
_symmetry.space_group_name_H-M   'P 1'
#
loop_
_entity.id
_entity.type
_entity.pdbx_description
1 polymer ?
#
loop_
_entity_poly.entity_id
_entity_poly.type
_entity_poly.pdbx_seq_one_letter_code
_entity_poly.pdbx_strand_id
1 'polypeptide(L)'
;VTGVKVTAKPNGELKIEVTTNTPNASKLGGNATGTATGKSDSEINQKLKNDLQKKQKNNEDLVRRELNKAQVKNQGTKKASEIAQGITNEASLKNAMGVTMPTLKGSTISKISAKANPNGNGEITISVEVTTPGAKPKTHTITKVVNVKTDDMINADLIQKDNLQKIKKSLRNLHFPSQDSVTASTIAKGINAVTGIAGKIIAIDAATNGAVTIPNGSQIAGTTIEDIILVAQPDGTILVKVVTKTRGASIEGATVSKTAHGQSDADVAQNVNNKKFEDLFKNAKLIHQGNRTTSEVAKSMNKGSLADK
;
A
#
# COMPACT_ATOMS: atom_id res chain seq x y z
N VAL A 1 -7.66 -43.11 76.87
CA VAL A 1 -8.62 -42.47 75.93
C VAL A 1 -9.51 -43.55 75.37
N THR A 2 -10.83 -43.38 75.44
CA THR A 2 -11.82 -44.35 74.94
C THR A 2 -12.57 -43.85 73.72
N GLY A 3 -12.50 -42.56 73.40
CA GLY A 3 -13.06 -42.01 72.18
C GLY A 3 -12.52 -40.63 71.86
N VAL A 4 -12.48 -40.32 70.58
CA VAL A 4 -12.23 -38.97 70.07
C VAL A 4 -13.31 -38.67 69.03
N LYS A 5 -14.06 -37.59 69.26
CA LYS A 5 -15.05 -37.07 68.30
C LYS A 5 -14.59 -35.71 67.80
N VAL A 6 -14.49 -35.57 66.49
CA VAL A 6 -14.20 -34.29 65.84
C VAL A 6 -15.43 -33.86 65.06
N THR A 7 -15.91 -32.63 65.30
CA THR A 7 -17.04 -32.04 64.57
C THR A 7 -16.58 -30.74 63.93
N ALA A 8 -16.75 -30.61 62.62
CA ALA A 8 -16.43 -29.39 61.88
C ALA A 8 -17.64 -28.44 61.81
N LYS A 9 -17.39 -27.14 62.01
CA LYS A 9 -18.36 -26.07 61.79
C LYS A 9 -18.11 -25.39 60.43
N PRO A 10 -19.14 -24.82 59.78
CA PRO A 10 -18.98 -24.14 58.48
C PRO A 10 -18.02 -22.94 58.48
N ASN A 11 -17.73 -22.37 59.67
CA ASN A 11 -16.79 -21.26 59.85
C ASN A 11 -15.32 -21.69 59.95
N GLY A 12 -14.99 -22.98 59.73
CA GLY A 12 -13.62 -23.50 59.81
C GLY A 12 -13.18 -23.92 61.21
N GLU A 13 -14.06 -23.86 62.22
CA GLU A 13 -13.77 -24.34 63.57
C GLU A 13 -13.99 -25.85 63.69
N LEU A 14 -13.04 -26.56 64.29
CA LEU A 14 -13.12 -27.97 64.64
C LEU A 14 -13.29 -28.10 66.16
N LYS A 15 -14.41 -28.71 66.60
CA LYS A 15 -14.61 -29.10 68.00
C LYS A 15 -14.07 -30.52 68.19
N ILE A 16 -13.16 -30.69 69.15
CA ILE A 16 -12.57 -31.98 69.51
C ILE A 16 -13.08 -32.35 70.91
N GLU A 17 -13.71 -33.51 71.03
CA GLU A 17 -14.17 -34.06 72.30
C GLU A 17 -13.43 -35.38 72.55
N VAL A 18 -12.67 -35.45 73.64
CA VAL A 18 -11.91 -36.63 74.05
C VAL A 18 -12.56 -37.24 75.29
N THR A 19 -13.02 -38.47 75.17
CA THR A 19 -13.51 -39.29 76.28
C THR A 19 -12.38 -40.18 76.78
N THR A 20 -12.23 -40.26 78.09
CA THR A 20 -11.27 -41.13 78.76
C THR A 20 -12.00 -42.04 79.74
N ASN A 21 -11.62 -43.32 79.74
CA ASN A 21 -11.97 -44.22 80.83
C ASN A 21 -10.65 -44.65 81.50
N THR A 22 -10.54 -44.38 82.79
CA THR A 22 -9.38 -44.76 83.60
C THR A 22 -9.88 -45.80 84.61
N PRO A 23 -9.45 -47.07 84.48
CA PRO A 23 -9.84 -48.11 85.43
C PRO A 23 -9.51 -47.68 86.87
N ASN A 24 -10.42 -47.97 87.81
CA ASN A 24 -10.29 -47.67 89.24
C ASN A 24 -10.26 -46.17 89.60
N ALA A 25 -10.62 -45.27 88.69
CA ALA A 25 -10.81 -43.86 89.03
C ALA A 25 -12.07 -43.69 89.91
N SER A 26 -11.98 -42.82 90.92
CA SER A 26 -13.10 -42.47 91.81
C SER A 26 -14.29 -41.82 91.09
N LYS A 27 -14.06 -41.30 89.87
CA LYS A 27 -15.08 -40.89 88.90
C LYS A 27 -14.85 -41.64 87.59
N LEU A 28 -15.83 -42.44 87.16
CA LEU A 28 -15.82 -43.08 85.85
C LEU A 28 -16.12 -42.05 84.76
N GLY A 29 -15.23 -41.95 83.75
CA GLY A 29 -15.40 -41.09 82.58
C GLY A 29 -14.92 -39.65 82.79
N GLY A 30 -13.89 -39.25 82.05
CA GLY A 30 -13.45 -37.85 81.93
C GLY A 30 -13.64 -37.33 80.51
N ASN A 31 -14.25 -36.15 80.37
CA ASN A 31 -14.40 -35.46 79.09
C ASN A 31 -13.48 -34.24 79.04
N ALA A 32 -12.60 -34.18 78.05
CA ALA A 32 -11.86 -32.97 77.70
C ALA A 32 -12.38 -32.44 76.37
N THR A 33 -12.56 -31.13 76.27
CA THR A 33 -12.93 -30.46 75.03
C THR A 33 -11.82 -29.51 74.59
N GLY A 34 -11.61 -29.43 73.28
CA GLY A 34 -10.69 -28.48 72.67
C GLY A 34 -11.27 -27.95 71.37
N THR A 35 -10.77 -26.80 70.93
CA THR A 35 -11.10 -26.21 69.63
C THR A 35 -9.83 -26.00 68.82
N ALA A 36 -9.93 -26.19 67.51
CA ALA A 36 -8.90 -25.82 66.55
C ALA A 36 -9.56 -25.02 65.42
N THR A 37 -8.85 -24.03 64.88
CA THR A 37 -9.37 -23.18 63.80
C THR A 37 -8.56 -23.40 62.53
N GLY A 38 -9.25 -23.73 61.44
CA GLY A 38 -8.72 -23.71 60.08
C GLY A 38 -9.44 -22.65 59.25
N LYS A 39 -9.09 -22.56 57.96
CA LYS A 39 -9.89 -21.80 57.01
C LYS A 39 -11.19 -22.54 56.75
N SER A 40 -12.29 -21.80 56.69
CA SER A 40 -13.56 -22.32 56.19
C SER A 40 -13.47 -22.70 54.71
N ASP A 41 -14.35 -23.59 54.27
CA ASP A 41 -14.49 -23.92 52.84
C ASP A 41 -14.80 -22.68 52.01
N SER A 42 -15.57 -21.74 52.58
CA SER A 42 -15.89 -20.46 51.96
C SER A 42 -14.65 -19.60 51.70
N GLU A 43 -13.75 -19.48 52.68
CA GLU A 43 -12.50 -18.72 52.53
C GLU A 43 -11.56 -19.37 51.50
N ILE A 44 -11.48 -20.71 51.50
CA ILE A 44 -10.68 -21.45 50.52
C ILE A 44 -11.22 -21.22 49.11
N ASN A 45 -12.54 -21.35 48.93
CA ASN A 45 -13.22 -21.15 47.65
C ASN A 45 -13.10 -19.70 47.16
N GLN A 46 -13.20 -18.72 48.06
CA GLN A 46 -13.03 -17.31 47.73
C GLN A 46 -11.59 -17.00 47.29
N LYS A 47 -10.60 -17.54 48.01
CA LYS A 47 -9.19 -17.39 47.64
C LYS A 47 -8.92 -18.00 46.25
N LEU A 48 -9.41 -19.21 46.01
CA LEU A 48 -9.28 -19.89 44.71
C LEU A 48 -9.90 -19.05 43.58
N LYS A 49 -11.09 -18.49 43.80
CA LYS A 49 -11.76 -17.61 42.84
C LYS A 49 -10.92 -16.36 42.54
N ASN A 50 -10.38 -15.71 43.56
CA ASN A 50 -9.52 -14.53 43.40
C ASN A 50 -8.23 -14.86 42.64
N ASP A 51 -7.59 -15.97 42.95
CA ASP A 51 -6.36 -16.42 42.28
C ASP A 51 -6.62 -16.71 40.79
N LEU A 52 -7.76 -17.35 40.47
CA LEU A 52 -8.17 -17.61 39.08
C LEU A 52 -8.47 -16.32 38.31
N GLN A 53 -9.14 -15.33 38.92
CA GLN A 53 -9.41 -14.04 38.32
C GLN A 53 -8.12 -13.25 38.05
N LYS A 54 -7.22 -13.20 39.04
CA LYS A 54 -5.91 -12.53 38.89
C LYS A 54 -5.08 -13.16 37.77
N LYS A 55 -5.05 -14.48 37.70
CA LYS A 55 -4.36 -15.23 36.65
C LYS A 55 -4.94 -14.94 35.26
N GLN A 56 -6.27 -14.95 35.14
CA GLN A 56 -6.96 -14.62 33.90
C GLN A 56 -6.64 -13.20 33.44
N LYS A 57 -6.72 -12.21 34.35
CA LYS A 57 -6.37 -10.82 34.05
C LYS A 57 -4.93 -10.65 33.56
N ASN A 58 -3.97 -11.32 34.22
CA ASN A 58 -2.57 -11.28 33.80
C ASN A 58 -2.38 -11.88 32.40
N ASN A 59 -3.06 -12.99 32.10
CA ASN A 59 -3.00 -13.63 30.78
C ASN A 59 -3.64 -12.76 29.69
N GLU A 60 -4.77 -12.09 29.98
CA GLU A 60 -5.38 -11.11 29.09
C GLU A 60 -4.44 -9.94 28.80
N ASP A 61 -3.73 -9.42 29.80
CA ASP A 61 -2.80 -8.31 29.64
C ASP A 61 -1.59 -8.68 28.78
N LEU A 62 -1.09 -9.92 28.89
CA LEU A 62 -0.05 -10.44 28.00
C LEU A 62 -0.54 -10.52 26.55
N VAL A 63 -1.74 -11.06 26.32
CA VAL A 63 -2.32 -11.13 24.95
C VAL A 63 -2.55 -9.73 24.39
N ARG A 64 -3.12 -8.81 25.17
CA ARG A 64 -3.36 -7.42 24.75
C ARG A 64 -2.04 -6.72 24.40
N ARG A 65 -0.97 -6.95 25.16
CA ARG A 65 0.37 -6.40 24.87
C ARG A 65 0.89 -6.87 23.52
N GLU A 66 0.76 -8.16 23.20
CA GLU A 66 1.21 -8.69 21.90
C GLU A 66 0.30 -8.23 20.76
N LEU A 67 -1.02 -8.26 20.93
CA LEU A 67 -1.96 -7.75 19.92
C LEU A 67 -1.78 -6.25 19.63
N ASN A 68 -1.37 -5.45 20.61
CA ASN A 68 -1.11 -4.03 20.37
C ASN A 68 0.08 -3.77 19.42
N LYS A 69 0.93 -4.77 19.17
CA LYS A 69 1.99 -4.71 18.16
C LYS A 69 1.50 -5.09 16.75
N ALA A 70 0.24 -5.53 16.62
CA ALA A 70 -0.33 -5.95 15.35
C ALA A 70 -0.35 -4.81 14.34
N GLN A 71 0.29 -5.05 13.19
CA GLN A 71 0.27 -4.17 12.04
C GLN A 71 0.39 -5.00 10.78
N VAL A 72 -0.37 -4.65 9.74
CA VAL A 72 -0.21 -5.29 8.43
C VAL A 72 1.10 -4.79 7.81
N LYS A 73 2.10 -5.67 7.74
CA LYS A 73 3.45 -5.32 7.24
C LYS A 73 3.45 -5.00 5.74
N ASN A 74 2.61 -5.68 4.97
CA ASN A 74 2.46 -5.46 3.55
C ASN A 74 1.06 -5.92 3.11
N GLN A 75 0.17 -4.97 2.86
CA GLN A 75 -1.16 -5.26 2.31
C GLN A 75 -1.09 -5.67 0.83
N GLY A 76 -0.12 -5.14 0.08
CA GLY A 76 0.01 -5.37 -1.35
C GLY A 76 -1.30 -5.03 -2.09
N THR A 77 -1.81 -6.01 -2.82
CA THR A 77 -3.09 -5.93 -3.56
C THR A 77 -4.24 -6.64 -2.83
N LYS A 78 -4.02 -7.10 -1.59
CA LYS A 78 -5.06 -7.80 -0.84
C LYS A 78 -6.02 -6.81 -0.20
N LYS A 79 -7.30 -7.14 -0.29
CA LYS A 79 -8.39 -6.45 0.39
C LYS A 79 -8.33 -6.69 1.89
N ALA A 80 -8.89 -5.77 2.67
CA ALA A 80 -9.03 -5.91 4.12
C ALA A 80 -9.85 -7.17 4.46
N SER A 81 -10.91 -7.42 3.68
CA SER A 81 -11.74 -8.63 3.77
C SER A 81 -10.95 -9.92 3.58
N GLU A 82 -10.11 -9.98 2.55
CA GLU A 82 -9.24 -11.13 2.26
C GLU A 82 -8.19 -11.35 3.36
N ILE A 83 -7.60 -10.26 3.88
CA ILE A 83 -6.64 -10.35 5.00
C ILE A 83 -7.35 -10.91 6.24
N ALA A 84 -8.52 -10.39 6.58
CA ALA A 84 -9.28 -10.83 7.74
C ALA A 84 -9.69 -12.30 7.64
N GLN A 85 -10.21 -12.73 6.49
CA GLN A 85 -10.59 -14.12 6.24
C GLN A 85 -9.40 -15.09 6.34
N GLY A 86 -8.20 -14.62 5.98
CA GLY A 86 -6.98 -15.42 6.09
C GLY A 86 -6.51 -15.66 7.53
N ILE A 87 -6.97 -14.89 8.52
CA ILE A 87 -6.53 -15.00 9.92
C ILE A 87 -7.49 -15.90 10.71
N THR A 88 -7.07 -17.15 10.91
CA THR A 88 -7.87 -18.19 11.58
C THR A 88 -7.13 -18.89 12.73
N ASN A 89 -5.84 -18.62 12.88
CA ASN A 89 -4.97 -19.26 13.87
C ASN A 89 -3.71 -18.41 14.13
N GLU A 90 -2.83 -18.87 15.00
CA GLU A 90 -1.63 -18.13 15.39
C GLU A 90 -0.64 -17.94 14.23
N ALA A 91 -0.44 -18.98 13.41
CA ALA A 91 0.48 -18.92 12.27
C ALA A 91 0.03 -17.87 11.24
N SER A 92 -1.26 -17.87 10.88
CA SER A 92 -1.83 -16.87 9.97
C SER A 92 -1.83 -15.47 10.56
N LEU A 93 -2.09 -15.31 11.86
CA LEU A 93 -1.96 -14.03 12.56
C LEU A 93 -0.51 -13.51 12.52
N LYS A 94 0.48 -14.37 12.77
CA LYS A 94 1.90 -14.01 12.68
C LYS A 94 2.30 -13.58 11.28
N ASN A 95 1.85 -14.32 10.26
CA ASN A 95 2.17 -14.02 8.87
C ASN A 95 1.54 -12.70 8.41
N ALA A 96 0.27 -12.45 8.77
CA ALA A 96 -0.44 -11.25 8.35
C ALA A 96 -0.05 -10.00 9.14
N MET A 97 0.13 -10.13 10.46
CA MET A 97 0.23 -9.00 11.40
C MET A 97 1.59 -8.90 12.11
N GLY A 98 2.48 -9.87 11.92
CA GLY A 98 3.79 -9.92 12.59
C GLY A 98 3.73 -10.21 14.10
N VAL A 99 2.60 -10.71 14.61
CA VAL A 99 2.39 -10.96 16.05
C VAL A 99 2.57 -12.43 16.38
N THR A 100 3.30 -12.72 17.46
CA THR A 100 3.38 -14.07 18.05
C THR A 100 2.63 -14.06 19.36
N MET A 101 1.81 -15.08 19.63
CA MET A 101 1.04 -15.11 20.87
C MET A 101 1.90 -15.58 22.04
N PRO A 102 1.68 -15.06 23.25
CA PRO A 102 2.46 -15.48 24.40
C PRO A 102 2.00 -16.85 24.90
N THR A 103 2.92 -17.62 25.48
CA THR A 103 2.55 -18.82 26.26
C THR A 103 1.85 -18.40 27.54
N LEU A 104 0.63 -18.91 27.76
CA LEU A 104 -0.19 -18.56 28.91
C LEU A 104 -0.05 -19.62 30.01
N LYS A 105 0.19 -19.17 31.25
CA LYS A 105 0.27 -20.12 32.38
C LYS A 105 -1.14 -20.52 32.79
N GLY A 106 -1.47 -21.81 32.63
CA GLY A 106 -2.74 -22.44 33.00
C GLY A 106 -3.99 -21.77 32.43
N SER A 107 -3.84 -21.21 31.24
CA SER A 107 -4.90 -20.81 30.32
C SER A 107 -4.47 -21.25 28.91
N THR A 108 -5.40 -21.28 27.97
CA THR A 108 -5.12 -21.60 26.56
C THR A 108 -5.74 -20.55 25.66
N ILE A 109 -5.10 -20.29 24.52
CA ILE A 109 -5.75 -19.56 23.43
C ILE A 109 -6.65 -20.56 22.71
N SER A 110 -7.96 -20.42 22.87
CA SER A 110 -8.94 -21.36 22.31
C SER A 110 -9.32 -21.01 20.87
N LYS A 111 -9.20 -19.74 20.48
CA LYS A 111 -9.57 -19.29 19.14
C LYS A 111 -8.86 -17.99 18.78
N ILE A 112 -8.50 -17.88 17.50
CA ILE A 112 -8.05 -16.64 16.87
C ILE A 112 -8.92 -16.44 15.63
N SER A 113 -9.44 -15.23 15.46
CA SER A 113 -10.19 -14.87 14.25
C SER A 113 -10.00 -13.39 13.93
N ALA A 114 -10.29 -13.02 12.70
CA ALA A 114 -10.42 -11.62 12.34
C ALA A 114 -11.68 -11.39 11.49
N LYS A 115 -12.19 -10.17 11.54
CA LYS A 115 -13.29 -9.71 10.70
C LYS A 115 -12.94 -8.33 10.15
N ALA A 116 -13.10 -8.15 8.84
CA ALA A 116 -13.11 -6.81 8.26
C ALA A 116 -14.39 -6.09 8.68
N ASN A 117 -14.29 -4.77 8.86
CA ASN A 117 -15.44 -3.95 9.18
C ASN A 117 -16.44 -3.98 7.99
N PRO A 118 -17.72 -4.28 8.24
CA PRO A 118 -18.74 -4.37 7.20
C PRO A 118 -18.96 -3.05 6.45
N ASN A 119 -18.59 -1.91 7.04
CA ASN A 119 -18.70 -0.59 6.42
C ASN A 119 -17.58 -0.30 5.41
N GLY A 120 -16.62 -1.22 5.23
CA GLY A 120 -15.56 -1.09 4.23
C GLY A 120 -14.52 -0.01 4.54
N ASN A 121 -14.46 0.52 5.76
CA ASN A 121 -13.54 1.60 6.16
C ASN A 121 -12.07 1.17 6.35
N GLY A 122 -11.71 -0.06 5.96
CA GLY A 122 -10.34 -0.57 6.10
C GLY A 122 -9.97 -1.05 7.50
N GLU A 123 -10.92 -1.12 8.43
CA GLU A 123 -10.67 -1.70 9.75
C GLU A 123 -10.75 -3.23 9.72
N ILE A 124 -9.80 -3.88 10.40
CA ILE A 124 -9.81 -5.31 10.70
C ILE A 124 -9.85 -5.48 12.22
N THR A 125 -10.91 -6.10 12.74
CA THR A 125 -11.03 -6.49 14.14
C THR A 125 -10.48 -7.89 14.32
N ILE A 126 -9.33 -8.01 15.00
CA ILE A 126 -8.75 -9.28 15.44
C ILE A 126 -9.38 -9.63 16.79
N SER A 127 -9.75 -10.90 16.99
CA SER A 127 -10.30 -11.45 18.22
C SER A 127 -9.48 -12.67 18.65
N VAL A 128 -9.05 -12.68 19.91
CA VAL A 128 -8.35 -13.80 20.54
C VAL A 128 -9.13 -14.24 21.76
N GLU A 129 -9.58 -15.49 21.78
CA GLU A 129 -10.28 -16.07 22.92
C GLU A 129 -9.29 -16.78 23.84
N VAL A 130 -9.26 -16.36 25.10
CA VAL A 130 -8.45 -16.96 26.17
C VAL A 130 -9.36 -17.71 27.13
N THR A 131 -9.11 -19.00 27.29
CA THR A 131 -9.87 -19.89 28.16
C THR A 131 -9.05 -20.22 29.41
N THR A 132 -9.60 -19.91 30.59
CA THR A 132 -9.00 -20.23 31.90
C THR A 132 -9.92 -21.19 32.66
N PRO A 133 -9.57 -22.48 32.79
CA PRO A 133 -10.39 -23.44 33.53
C PRO A 133 -10.69 -22.98 34.96
N GLY A 134 -11.95 -23.13 35.38
CA GLY A 134 -12.42 -22.74 36.73
C GLY A 134 -12.74 -21.24 36.90
N ALA A 135 -12.29 -20.36 36.01
CA ALA A 135 -12.62 -18.94 36.07
C ALA A 135 -14.09 -18.67 35.65
N LYS A 136 -14.63 -17.52 36.09
CA LYS A 136 -15.98 -17.05 35.73
C LYS A 136 -15.92 -15.56 35.30
N PRO A 137 -16.14 -15.24 34.01
CA PRO A 137 -16.39 -16.19 32.92
C PRO A 137 -15.13 -17.00 32.55
N LYS A 138 -15.35 -18.23 32.06
CA LYS A 138 -14.27 -19.16 31.71
C LYS A 138 -13.44 -18.67 30.53
N THR A 139 -14.10 -18.04 29.57
CA THR A 139 -13.49 -17.57 28.32
C THR A 139 -13.69 -16.07 28.19
N HIS A 140 -12.63 -15.36 27.81
CA HIS A 140 -12.66 -13.93 27.50
C HIS A 140 -12.13 -13.70 26.09
N THR A 141 -12.75 -12.75 25.39
CA THR A 141 -12.34 -12.33 24.06
C THR A 141 -11.58 -11.02 24.17
N ILE A 142 -10.31 -11.02 23.79
CA ILE A 142 -9.49 -9.82 23.64
C ILE A 142 -9.53 -9.40 22.18
N THR A 143 -9.90 -8.15 21.92
CA THR A 143 -9.98 -7.61 20.57
C THR A 143 -8.95 -6.52 20.32
N LYS A 144 -8.56 -6.38 19.05
CA LYS A 144 -7.74 -5.27 18.55
C LYS A 144 -8.23 -4.88 17.17
N VAL A 145 -8.42 -3.58 16.95
CA VAL A 145 -8.67 -3.02 15.62
C VAL A 145 -7.34 -2.59 15.01
N VAL A 146 -7.12 -2.96 13.75
CA VAL A 146 -5.99 -2.54 12.93
C VAL A 146 -6.54 -1.89 11.66
N ASN A 147 -5.95 -0.76 11.26
CA ASN A 147 -6.32 -0.03 10.05
C ASN A 147 -5.45 -0.43 8.87
N VAL A 148 -6.07 -0.63 7.72
CA VAL A 148 -5.44 -0.88 6.42
C VAL A 148 -6.12 -0.04 5.33
N LYS A 149 -5.62 -0.08 4.09
CA LYS A 149 -6.35 0.50 2.96
C LYS A 149 -7.69 -0.21 2.80
N THR A 150 -8.72 0.55 2.45
CA THR A 150 -10.05 0.00 2.17
C THR A 150 -10.03 -0.91 0.93
N ASP A 151 -11.01 -1.79 0.82
CA ASP A 151 -11.17 -2.65 -0.36
C ASP A 151 -11.35 -1.80 -1.64
N ASP A 152 -12.07 -0.67 -1.53
CA ASP A 152 -12.26 0.27 -2.62
C ASP A 152 -10.97 0.97 -3.03
N MET A 153 -10.13 1.37 -2.05
CA MET A 153 -8.82 1.94 -2.34
C MET A 153 -7.91 0.94 -3.07
N ILE A 154 -7.95 -0.34 -2.68
CA ILE A 154 -7.20 -1.39 -3.38
C ILE A 154 -7.71 -1.59 -4.81
N ASN A 155 -9.03 -1.61 -5.02
CA ASN A 155 -9.60 -1.70 -6.37
C ASN A 155 -9.18 -0.50 -7.23
N ALA A 156 -9.22 0.71 -6.67
CA ALA A 156 -8.80 1.93 -7.35
C ALA A 156 -7.29 1.93 -7.67
N ASP A 157 -6.43 1.47 -6.75
CA ASP A 157 -4.99 1.30 -6.99
C ASP A 157 -4.72 0.33 -8.16
N LEU A 158 -5.48 -0.78 -8.23
CA LEU A 158 -5.37 -1.77 -9.32
C LEU A 158 -5.80 -1.18 -10.68
N ILE A 159 -6.91 -0.45 -10.71
CA ILE A 159 -7.40 0.26 -11.89
C ILE A 159 -6.35 1.28 -12.36
N GLN A 160 -5.84 2.11 -11.44
CA GLN A 160 -4.80 3.08 -11.75
C GLN A 160 -3.58 2.40 -12.36
N LYS A 161 -3.08 1.34 -11.72
CA LYS A 161 -1.90 0.60 -12.20
C LYS A 161 -2.08 0.07 -13.62
N ASP A 162 -3.23 -0.54 -13.94
CA ASP A 162 -3.54 -1.04 -15.28
C ASP A 162 -3.63 0.11 -16.31
N ASN A 163 -4.32 1.20 -15.97
CA ASN A 163 -4.46 2.36 -16.84
C ASN A 163 -3.12 3.05 -17.12
N LEU A 164 -2.26 3.21 -16.11
CA LEU A 164 -0.91 3.74 -16.30
C LEU A 164 -0.08 2.83 -17.21
N GLN A 165 -0.23 1.51 -17.12
CA GLN A 165 0.41 0.58 -18.05
C GLN A 165 -0.12 0.74 -19.47
N LYS A 166 -1.43 0.86 -19.68
CA LYS A 166 -2.03 1.11 -21.00
C LYS A 166 -1.50 2.39 -21.63
N ILE A 167 -1.43 3.48 -20.86
CA ILE A 167 -0.85 4.75 -21.32
C ILE A 167 0.62 4.56 -21.68
N LYS A 168 1.42 3.94 -20.81
CA LYS A 168 2.83 3.62 -21.11
C LYS A 168 2.98 2.82 -22.41
N LYS A 169 2.13 1.82 -22.64
CA LYS A 169 2.15 1.00 -23.86
C LYS A 169 1.82 1.83 -25.09
N SER A 170 0.85 2.73 -25.00
CA SER A 170 0.44 3.63 -26.09
C SER A 170 1.54 4.61 -26.47
N LEU A 171 2.33 5.07 -25.50
CA LEU A 171 3.46 5.96 -25.74
C LEU A 171 4.74 5.24 -26.20
N ARG A 172 4.79 3.90 -26.26
CA ARG A 172 6.05 3.19 -26.57
C ARG A 172 6.62 3.52 -27.93
N ASN A 173 5.76 3.67 -28.93
CA ASN A 173 6.12 3.95 -30.32
C ASN A 173 5.99 5.44 -30.67
N LEU A 174 5.89 6.30 -29.65
CA LEU A 174 5.78 7.74 -29.83
C LEU A 174 7.04 8.25 -30.55
N HIS A 175 6.82 8.78 -31.75
CA HIS A 175 7.82 9.44 -32.58
C HIS A 175 7.15 10.58 -33.31
N PHE A 176 7.81 11.73 -33.34
CA PHE A 176 7.39 12.88 -34.12
C PHE A 176 8.23 12.90 -35.40
N PRO A 177 7.66 12.49 -36.56
CA PRO A 177 8.41 12.42 -37.81
C PRO A 177 8.97 13.79 -38.19
N SER A 178 10.10 13.76 -38.89
CA SER A 178 10.70 14.93 -39.53
C SER A 178 9.71 15.53 -40.53
N GLN A 179 9.28 16.77 -40.28
CA GLN A 179 8.37 17.52 -41.15
C GLN A 179 9.08 18.79 -41.62
N ASP A 180 10.08 18.68 -42.52
CA ASP A 180 10.89 19.67 -43.28
C ASP A 180 11.20 21.08 -42.71
N SER A 181 10.32 21.69 -41.93
CA SER A 181 10.44 22.98 -41.24
C SER A 181 9.86 23.01 -39.82
N VAL A 182 9.28 21.93 -39.30
CA VAL A 182 8.62 21.90 -37.99
C VAL A 182 9.58 21.39 -36.92
N THR A 183 9.92 22.26 -35.98
CA THR A 183 10.83 21.94 -34.90
C THR A 183 10.13 21.30 -33.70
N ALA A 184 10.89 20.61 -32.84
CA ALA A 184 10.39 20.09 -31.57
C ALA A 184 9.71 21.17 -30.71
N SER A 185 10.28 22.39 -30.66
CA SER A 185 9.66 23.51 -29.94
C SER A 185 8.31 23.90 -30.55
N THR A 186 8.18 23.91 -31.88
CA THR A 186 6.93 24.26 -32.56
C THR A 186 5.84 23.23 -32.27
N ILE A 187 6.18 21.94 -32.33
CA ILE A 187 5.25 20.85 -32.00
C ILE A 187 4.76 20.97 -30.56
N ALA A 188 5.69 21.08 -29.59
CA ALA A 188 5.33 21.14 -28.17
C ALA A 188 4.47 22.37 -27.85
N LYS A 189 4.83 23.56 -28.37
CA LYS A 189 4.04 24.78 -28.20
C LYS A 189 2.65 24.66 -28.82
N GLY A 190 2.57 24.15 -30.05
CA GLY A 190 1.30 23.97 -30.77
C GLY A 190 0.34 23.06 -30.02
N ILE A 191 0.81 21.90 -29.56
CA ILE A 191 -0.04 20.95 -28.81
C ILE A 191 -0.41 21.48 -27.43
N ASN A 192 0.52 22.13 -26.70
CA ASN A 192 0.22 22.71 -25.39
C ASN A 192 -0.81 23.85 -25.45
N ALA A 193 -0.89 24.56 -26.57
CA ALA A 193 -1.87 25.62 -26.79
C ALA A 193 -3.29 25.08 -27.08
N VAL A 194 -3.44 23.79 -27.42
CA VAL A 194 -4.75 23.18 -27.66
C VAL A 194 -5.51 23.03 -26.34
N THR A 195 -6.75 23.53 -26.32
CA THR A 195 -7.66 23.42 -25.19
C THR A 195 -8.34 22.06 -25.17
N GLY A 196 -8.49 21.49 -23.97
CA GLY A 196 -9.16 20.21 -23.76
C GLY A 196 -8.31 18.99 -24.13
N ILE A 197 -8.49 17.91 -23.38
CA ILE A 197 -7.68 16.70 -23.49
C ILE A 197 -7.90 15.97 -24.81
N ALA A 198 -9.15 15.87 -25.26
CA ALA A 198 -9.47 15.27 -26.55
C ALA A 198 -8.76 15.98 -27.71
N GLY A 199 -8.74 17.33 -27.69
CA GLY A 199 -8.04 18.13 -28.68
C GLY A 199 -6.53 17.88 -28.65
N LYS A 200 -5.92 17.83 -27.46
CA LYS A 200 -4.50 17.50 -27.31
C LYS A 200 -4.16 16.10 -27.83
N ILE A 201 -5.00 15.09 -27.57
CA ILE A 201 -4.82 13.73 -28.08
C ILE A 201 -4.86 13.72 -29.62
N ILE A 202 -5.84 14.39 -30.23
CA ILE A 202 -5.95 14.51 -31.69
C ILE A 202 -4.72 15.21 -32.28
N ALA A 203 -4.25 16.29 -31.65
CA ALA A 203 -3.07 17.01 -32.11
C ALA A 203 -1.78 16.15 -32.02
N ILE A 204 -1.65 15.32 -30.98
CA ILE A 204 -0.55 14.36 -30.86
C ILE A 204 -0.66 13.26 -31.93
N ASP A 205 -1.85 12.71 -32.14
CA ASP A 205 -2.10 11.69 -33.16
C ASP A 205 -1.73 12.21 -34.55
N ALA A 206 -2.20 13.41 -34.91
CA ALA A 206 -1.84 14.08 -36.16
C ALA A 206 -0.34 14.35 -36.27
N ALA A 207 0.30 14.85 -35.22
CA ALA A 207 1.74 15.14 -35.21
C ALA A 207 2.61 13.87 -35.23
N THR A 208 2.03 12.69 -34.99
CA THR A 208 2.73 11.39 -34.97
C THR A 208 2.29 10.48 -36.13
N ASN A 209 1.55 11.01 -37.11
CA ASN A 209 0.98 10.27 -38.23
C ASN A 209 0.16 9.04 -37.80
N GLY A 210 -0.60 9.13 -36.70
CA GLY A 210 -1.43 8.03 -36.20
C GLY A 210 -0.69 6.97 -35.39
N ALA A 211 0.60 7.16 -35.10
CA ALA A 211 1.42 6.16 -34.40
C ALA A 211 1.07 6.00 -32.91
N VAL A 212 0.30 6.92 -32.34
CA VAL A 212 -0.01 6.95 -30.91
C VAL A 212 -1.50 6.94 -30.64
N THR A 213 -1.97 5.78 -30.18
CA THR A 213 -3.34 5.58 -29.72
C THR A 213 -3.42 5.77 -28.20
N ILE A 214 -3.25 7.01 -27.71
CA ILE A 214 -3.72 7.31 -26.34
C ILE A 214 -5.23 7.05 -26.35
N PRO A 215 -5.80 6.31 -25.37
CA PRO A 215 -7.23 6.02 -25.36
C PRO A 215 -8.05 7.27 -25.63
N ASN A 216 -8.86 7.24 -26.70
CA ASN A 216 -9.62 8.41 -27.15
C ASN A 216 -10.64 8.81 -26.08
N GLY A 217 -10.32 9.87 -25.34
CA GLY A 217 -11.19 10.44 -24.32
C GLY A 217 -10.42 11.01 -23.14
N SER A 218 -11.06 11.90 -22.38
CA SER A 218 -10.56 12.39 -21.09
C SER A 218 -10.67 11.35 -19.98
N GLN A 219 -11.26 10.17 -20.25
CA GLN A 219 -11.48 9.12 -19.27
C GLN A 219 -11.13 7.74 -19.81
N ILE A 220 -10.38 7.00 -19.01
CA ILE A 220 -10.21 5.55 -19.09
C ILE A 220 -10.97 4.99 -17.88
N ALA A 221 -11.55 3.79 -17.93
CA ALA A 221 -12.39 3.27 -16.84
C ALA A 221 -11.81 3.56 -15.44
N GLY A 222 -12.52 4.38 -14.64
CA GLY A 222 -12.13 4.80 -13.29
C GLY A 222 -10.99 5.82 -13.17
N THR A 223 -10.39 6.29 -14.27
CA THR A 223 -9.26 7.24 -14.30
C THR A 223 -9.49 8.36 -15.30
N THR A 224 -9.34 9.60 -14.87
CA THR A 224 -9.40 10.79 -15.73
C THR A 224 -7.99 11.19 -16.18
N ILE A 225 -7.82 11.54 -17.44
CA ILE A 225 -6.61 12.26 -17.90
C ILE A 225 -6.88 13.74 -17.63
N GLU A 226 -6.10 14.34 -16.73
CA GLU A 226 -6.26 15.73 -16.31
C GLU A 226 -5.49 16.68 -17.22
N ASP A 227 -4.34 16.26 -17.72
CA ASP A 227 -3.55 17.05 -18.65
C ASP A 227 -2.60 16.20 -19.52
N ILE A 228 -2.19 16.77 -20.64
CA ILE A 228 -1.07 16.29 -21.45
C ILE A 228 -0.15 17.48 -21.71
N ILE A 229 1.10 17.34 -21.29
CA ILE A 229 2.11 18.40 -21.32
C ILE A 229 3.29 17.94 -22.15
N LEU A 230 3.67 18.73 -23.14
CA LEU A 230 4.84 18.50 -23.98
C LEU A 230 5.94 19.49 -23.62
N VAL A 231 7.16 19.00 -23.42
CA VAL A 231 8.33 19.84 -23.15
C VAL A 231 9.39 19.52 -24.20
N ALA A 232 9.61 20.46 -25.12
CA ALA A 232 10.71 20.37 -26.07
C ALA A 232 12.05 20.62 -25.38
N GLN A 233 13.07 19.88 -25.80
CA GLN A 233 14.45 20.04 -25.35
C GLN A 233 15.32 20.61 -26.47
N PRO A 234 16.46 21.25 -26.14
CA PRO A 234 17.36 21.83 -27.13
C PRO A 234 17.91 20.82 -28.15
N ASP A 235 17.99 19.55 -27.76
CA ASP A 235 18.49 18.45 -28.61
C ASP A 235 17.45 17.93 -29.61
N GLY A 236 16.27 18.56 -29.71
CA GLY A 236 15.18 18.13 -30.59
C GLY A 236 14.31 17.02 -30.03
N THR A 237 14.53 16.56 -28.79
CA THR A 237 13.62 15.64 -28.14
C THR A 237 12.41 16.35 -27.53
N ILE A 238 11.31 15.62 -27.39
CA ILE A 238 10.07 16.07 -26.75
C ILE A 238 9.76 15.10 -25.61
N LEU A 239 9.68 15.62 -24.39
CA LEU A 239 9.15 14.91 -23.23
C LEU A 239 7.63 15.08 -23.17
N VAL A 240 6.90 13.99 -23.39
CA VAL A 240 5.44 13.95 -23.26
C VAL A 240 5.08 13.44 -21.86
N LYS A 241 4.30 14.22 -21.12
CA LYS A 241 3.77 13.88 -19.79
C LYS A 241 2.26 13.78 -19.86
N VAL A 242 1.71 12.63 -19.47
CA VAL A 242 0.27 12.40 -19.33
C VAL A 242 -0.05 12.38 -17.84
N VAL A 243 -0.79 13.38 -17.38
CA VAL A 243 -1.23 13.54 -15.99
C VAL A 243 -2.60 12.92 -15.83
N THR A 244 -2.76 12.06 -14.83
CA THR A 244 -3.98 11.29 -14.61
C THR A 244 -4.43 11.34 -13.16
N LYS A 245 -5.75 11.23 -12.95
CA LYS A 245 -6.37 11.10 -11.63
C LYS A 245 -7.27 9.89 -11.55
N THR A 246 -7.04 9.02 -10.58
CA THR A 246 -7.88 7.86 -10.24
C THR A 246 -8.51 8.10 -8.88
N ARG A 247 -9.80 8.44 -8.86
CA ARG A 247 -10.50 8.75 -7.61
C ARG A 247 -10.52 7.53 -6.68
N GLY A 248 -10.23 7.75 -5.40
CA GLY A 248 -10.21 6.70 -4.39
C GLY A 248 -8.94 5.84 -4.39
N ALA A 249 -8.00 6.04 -5.32
CA ALA A 249 -6.68 5.42 -5.21
C ALA A 249 -5.90 6.02 -4.03
N SER A 250 -4.95 5.26 -3.49
CA SER A 250 -4.08 5.69 -2.39
C SER A 250 -3.28 6.94 -2.71
N ILE A 251 -2.92 7.08 -3.99
CA ILE A 251 -2.37 8.31 -4.55
C ILE A 251 -3.22 8.60 -5.78
N GLU A 252 -4.15 9.55 -5.66
CA GLU A 252 -5.10 9.80 -6.74
C GLU A 252 -4.42 10.29 -8.02
N GLY A 253 -3.40 11.16 -7.88
CA GLY A 253 -2.66 11.75 -9.00
C GLY A 253 -1.45 10.92 -9.42
N ALA A 254 -1.28 10.70 -10.72
CA ALA A 254 -0.12 10.04 -11.28
C ALA A 254 0.30 10.68 -12.61
N THR A 255 1.55 10.46 -13.01
CA THR A 255 2.06 10.93 -14.31
C THR A 255 2.82 9.82 -15.01
N VAL A 256 2.48 9.59 -16.28
CA VAL A 256 3.30 8.79 -17.19
C VAL A 256 4.09 9.74 -18.07
N SER A 257 5.38 9.49 -18.25
CA SER A 257 6.20 10.27 -19.16
C SER A 257 6.95 9.40 -20.15
N LYS A 258 7.22 9.96 -21.33
CA LYS A 258 8.02 9.35 -22.38
C LYS A 258 8.70 10.42 -23.21
N THR A 259 9.97 10.22 -23.50
CA THR A 259 10.72 11.03 -24.47
C THR A 259 10.56 10.45 -25.87
N ALA A 260 10.34 11.32 -26.84
CA ALA A 260 10.30 11.01 -28.26
C ALA A 260 11.22 11.98 -29.02
N HIS A 261 11.77 11.51 -30.14
CA HIS A 261 12.60 12.35 -31.01
C HIS A 261 11.73 13.11 -32.01
N GLY A 262 11.99 14.41 -32.14
CA GLY A 262 11.62 15.25 -33.28
C GLY A 262 12.89 15.84 -33.91
N GLN A 263 12.75 16.85 -34.77
CA GLN A 263 13.90 17.60 -35.29
C GLN A 263 14.30 18.71 -34.31
N SER A 264 15.60 18.89 -34.08
CA SER A 264 16.09 20.01 -33.30
C SER A 264 15.88 21.33 -34.04
N ASP A 265 15.69 22.40 -33.27
CA ASP A 265 15.58 23.75 -33.83
C ASP A 265 16.84 24.11 -34.66
N ALA A 266 18.01 23.59 -34.26
CA ALA A 266 19.28 23.80 -34.93
C ALA A 266 19.36 23.08 -36.29
N ASP A 267 18.94 21.81 -36.37
CA ASP A 267 18.98 21.03 -37.61
C ASP A 267 18.06 21.62 -38.68
N VAL A 268 16.87 22.06 -38.27
CA VAL A 268 15.92 22.73 -39.17
C VAL A 268 16.49 24.06 -39.67
N ALA A 269 17.09 24.88 -38.79
CA ALA A 269 17.71 26.14 -39.20
C ALA A 269 18.84 25.92 -40.22
N GLN A 270 19.66 24.89 -40.05
CA GLN A 270 20.71 24.54 -41.00
C GLN A 270 20.13 24.10 -42.36
N ASN A 271 19.09 23.26 -42.36
CA ASN A 271 18.44 22.80 -43.59
C ASN A 271 17.78 23.94 -44.38
N VAL A 272 17.10 24.87 -43.69
CA VAL A 272 16.51 26.06 -44.34
C VAL A 272 17.59 26.92 -44.98
N ASN A 273 18.72 27.12 -44.31
CA ASN A 273 19.84 27.89 -44.87
C ASN A 273 20.46 27.20 -46.08
N ASN A 274 20.66 25.88 -46.01
CA ASN A 274 21.17 25.09 -47.15
C ASN A 274 20.22 25.18 -48.36
N LYS A 275 18.90 25.08 -48.14
CA LYS A 275 17.91 25.20 -49.21
C LYS A 275 17.89 26.59 -49.83
N LYS A 276 17.94 27.66 -49.01
CA LYS A 276 18.08 29.04 -49.51
C LYS A 276 19.35 29.23 -50.34
N PHE A 277 20.46 28.62 -49.92
CA PHE A 277 21.71 28.64 -50.65
C PHE A 277 21.56 27.89 -52.00
N GLU A 278 21.00 26.68 -52.02
CA GLU A 278 20.72 25.96 -53.26
C GLU A 278 19.82 26.74 -54.22
N ASP A 279 18.74 27.35 -53.70
CA ASP A 279 17.82 28.14 -54.51
C ASP A 279 18.51 29.39 -55.08
N LEU A 280 19.44 29.99 -54.34
CA LEU A 280 20.27 31.10 -54.83
C LEU A 280 21.14 30.66 -56.01
N PHE A 281 21.77 29.47 -55.95
CA PHE A 281 22.54 28.93 -57.09
C PHE A 281 21.68 28.49 -58.26
N LYS A 282 20.51 27.87 -58.02
CA LYS A 282 19.58 27.46 -59.08
C LYS A 282 19.04 28.65 -59.87
N ASN A 283 18.79 29.76 -59.18
CA ASN A 283 18.27 30.98 -59.80
C ASN A 283 19.37 31.95 -60.26
N ALA A 284 20.65 31.64 -59.98
CA ALA A 284 21.76 32.46 -60.43
C ALA A 284 21.83 32.46 -61.96
N LYS A 285 21.78 33.66 -62.54
CA LYS A 285 21.96 33.87 -63.99
C LYS A 285 23.23 34.68 -64.21
N LEU A 286 24.01 34.26 -65.20
CA LEU A 286 25.11 35.07 -65.73
C LEU A 286 24.50 36.22 -66.55
N ILE A 287 24.42 37.40 -65.93
CA ILE A 287 23.78 38.58 -66.55
C ILE A 287 24.76 39.47 -67.32
N HIS A 288 26.09 39.27 -67.18
CA HIS A 288 27.13 40.08 -67.84
C HIS A 288 28.38 39.25 -68.18
N GLN A 289 28.28 38.36 -69.17
CA GLN A 289 29.43 37.52 -69.60
C GLN A 289 30.30 38.15 -70.71
N GLY A 290 29.86 39.26 -71.31
CA GLY A 290 30.55 39.90 -72.44
C GLY A 290 30.70 38.94 -73.63
N ASN A 291 31.84 38.99 -74.33
CA ASN A 291 32.15 38.10 -75.46
C ASN A 291 32.70 36.72 -75.02
N ARG A 292 32.65 36.40 -73.72
CA ARG A 292 33.21 35.16 -73.17
C ARG A 292 32.18 34.04 -73.26
N THR A 293 32.66 32.85 -73.58
CA THR A 293 31.86 31.62 -73.48
C THR A 293 31.64 31.22 -72.02
N THR A 294 30.59 30.45 -71.75
CA THR A 294 30.31 29.88 -70.41
C THR A 294 31.49 29.07 -69.88
N SER A 295 32.23 28.38 -70.76
CA SER A 295 33.44 27.62 -70.43
C SER A 295 34.58 28.54 -69.94
N GLU A 296 34.78 29.69 -70.58
CA GLU A 296 35.79 30.68 -70.18
C GLU A 296 35.46 31.38 -68.87
N VAL A 297 34.17 31.64 -68.62
CA VAL A 297 33.67 32.15 -67.34
C VAL A 297 33.91 31.13 -66.23
N ALA A 298 33.48 29.87 -66.44
CA ALA A 298 33.67 28.79 -65.47
C ALA A 298 35.15 28.55 -65.14
N LYS A 299 36.04 28.55 -66.15
CA LYS A 299 37.49 28.44 -65.94
C LYS A 299 38.06 29.57 -65.08
N SER A 300 37.54 30.79 -65.20
CA SER A 300 38.00 31.92 -64.38
C SER A 300 37.45 31.85 -62.96
N MET A 301 36.16 31.50 -62.81
CA MET A 301 35.57 31.24 -61.50
C MET A 301 36.28 30.10 -60.78
N ASN A 302 36.77 29.07 -61.48
CA ASN A 302 37.51 27.97 -60.85
C ASN A 302 38.94 28.32 -60.42
N LYS A 303 39.54 29.39 -60.96
CA LYS A 303 40.93 29.80 -60.65
C LYS A 303 41.09 30.67 -59.40
N GLY A 304 40.03 31.33 -58.91
CA GLY A 304 40.08 32.15 -57.69
C GLY A 304 40.13 31.33 -56.39
N SER A 305 40.55 31.95 -55.28
CA SER A 305 40.35 31.39 -53.93
C SER A 305 38.89 31.60 -53.46
N LEU A 306 38.48 31.01 -52.34
CA LEU A 306 37.15 31.26 -51.76
C LEU A 306 36.96 32.74 -51.35
N ALA A 307 38.05 33.49 -51.17
CA ALA A 307 38.02 34.92 -50.89
C ALA A 307 37.85 35.78 -52.16
N ASP A 308 38.05 35.20 -53.34
CA ASP A 308 37.94 35.88 -54.65
C ASP A 308 36.64 35.52 -55.40
N LYS A 309 35.81 34.64 -54.84
CA LYS A 309 34.56 34.10 -55.43
C LYS A 309 33.35 34.40 -54.56
#